data_AF-A0A369MLA9-F1
#
_entry.id   AF-A0A369MLA9-F1
#
_cell.length_a   1.000
_cell.length_b   1.000
_cell.length_c   1.000
_cell.angle_alpha   90.00
_cell.angle_beta   90.00
_cell.angle_gamma   90.00
#
_symmetry.space_group_name_H-M   'P 1'
#
loop_
_entity.id
_entity.type
_entity.pdbx_description
1 polymer ?
#
loop_
_entity_poly.entity_id
_entity_poly.type
_entity_poly.pdbx_seq_one_letter_code
_entity_poly.pdbx_strand_id
1 'polypeptide(L)'
;MEIALGHTASMKFWRIERPPFHTRALLARRGEPSCFRSGSHDEAKPSVNDLERAERIGIDLGTNPTDFIVPSPSSRTRSTRITCSVFDKRIPAKAFVNVGDGVFVVSPELCLLLEARTAAFANLVETGYEFCGSYRLAASSDTGMLSDQLPLTSVSKLQSFLSRARNLNGVGAARDAVAHILPNSESPKESQLSILSSFPGRLGGYGFPQPTLNHPVRISEKARGRSVGETCRCDLFWPDAKLDVEYDSRLHHTGEAEQEKDSARRTALAYAGILVITVSSDQLHTRSEMDKVAHAMAKRLGTRCRSRAHDWELKQIRLRSQLLGTTRPEMLGAKRHP
;
A
#
# COMPACT_ATOMS: atom_id res chain seq x y z
N MET A 1 -16.33 29.42 2.65
CA MET A 1 -14.89 29.30 2.32
C MET A 1 -14.53 27.83 2.17
N GLU A 2 -13.93 27.44 1.06
CA GLU A 2 -13.48 26.07 0.82
C GLU A 2 -12.00 25.92 1.18
N ILE A 3 -11.64 24.80 1.83
CA ILE A 3 -10.27 24.51 2.29
C ILE A 3 -9.84 23.13 1.80
N ALA A 4 -8.54 22.96 1.57
CA ALA A 4 -7.97 21.66 1.20
C ALA A 4 -6.94 21.20 2.23
N LEU A 5 -7.21 20.05 2.85
CA LEU A 5 -6.30 19.39 3.77
C LEU A 5 -5.15 18.73 3.00
N GLY A 6 -3.97 18.77 3.62
CA GLY A 6 -2.74 18.20 3.08
C GLY A 6 -2.64 16.70 3.24
N HIS A 7 -1.43 16.18 3.01
CA HIS A 7 -1.17 14.74 2.91
C HIS A 7 -1.56 13.99 4.20
N THR A 8 -1.03 14.39 5.35
CA THR A 8 -1.16 13.65 6.62
C THR A 8 -2.62 13.50 7.06
N ALA A 9 -3.38 14.59 7.06
CA ALA A 9 -4.80 14.57 7.44
C ALA A 9 -5.63 13.76 6.43
N SER A 10 -5.33 13.87 5.13
CA SER A 10 -6.02 13.09 4.10
C SER A 10 -5.71 11.59 4.18
N MET A 11 -4.47 11.21 4.47
CA MET A 11 -4.08 9.80 4.71
C MET A 11 -4.86 9.20 5.88
N LYS A 12 -4.90 9.89 7.02
CA LYS A 12 -5.70 9.49 8.18
C LYS A 12 -7.17 9.35 7.79
N PHE A 13 -7.72 10.34 7.08
CA PHE A 13 -9.10 10.30 6.60
C PHE A 13 -9.40 9.04 5.77
N TRP A 14 -8.53 8.69 4.81
CA TRP A 14 -8.72 7.52 3.95
C TRP A 14 -8.58 6.17 4.66
N ARG A 15 -7.92 6.15 5.83
CA ARG A 15 -7.73 4.97 6.67
C ARG A 15 -8.83 4.74 7.72
N ILE A 16 -9.77 5.69 7.87
CA ILE A 16 -10.94 5.50 8.74
C ILE A 16 -11.84 4.38 8.19
N GLU A 17 -12.25 3.47 9.07
CA GLU A 17 -13.18 2.39 8.76
C GLU A 17 -14.54 2.93 8.32
N ARG A 18 -15.00 2.49 7.15
CA ARG A 18 -16.29 2.89 6.59
C ARG A 18 -16.93 1.75 5.82
N PRO A 19 -18.28 1.65 5.84
CA PRO A 19 -18.99 0.77 4.93
C PRO A 19 -18.63 1.07 3.45
N PRO A 20 -18.52 0.05 2.58
CA PRO A 20 -18.12 0.24 1.19
C PRO A 20 -18.95 1.26 0.41
N PHE A 21 -20.26 1.38 0.70
CA PHE A 21 -21.13 2.34 0.01
C PHE A 21 -20.79 3.80 0.35
N HIS A 22 -20.41 4.10 1.60
CA HIS A 22 -19.96 5.43 2.00
C HIS A 22 -18.64 5.80 1.31
N THR A 23 -17.69 4.87 1.25
CA THR A 23 -16.42 5.07 0.54
C THR A 23 -16.64 5.35 -0.95
N ARG A 24 -17.57 4.63 -1.61
CA ARG A 24 -17.95 4.92 -3.01
C ARG A 24 -18.55 6.31 -3.17
N ALA A 25 -19.47 6.70 -2.28
CA ALA A 25 -20.10 8.01 -2.33
C ALA A 25 -19.06 9.14 -2.18
N LEU A 26 -18.10 9.00 -1.26
CA LEU A 26 -16.99 9.95 -1.10
C LEU A 26 -16.12 10.02 -2.36
N LEU A 27 -15.70 8.88 -2.92
CA LEU A 27 -14.89 8.84 -4.14
C LEU A 27 -15.61 9.40 -5.38
N ALA A 28 -16.95 9.48 -5.36
CA ALA A 28 -17.75 10.12 -6.39
C ALA A 28 -17.80 11.66 -6.25
N ARG A 29 -17.57 12.21 -5.04
CA ARG A 29 -17.54 13.66 -4.75
C ARG A 29 -16.20 14.33 -5.11
N ARG A 30 -15.53 13.81 -6.15
CA ARG A 30 -14.27 14.38 -6.66
C ARG A 30 -14.51 15.75 -7.28
N GLY A 31 -13.66 16.71 -6.94
CA GLY A 31 -13.80 18.08 -7.41
C GLY A 31 -12.54 18.89 -7.21
N GLU A 32 -12.71 20.20 -7.28
CA GLU A 32 -11.67 21.21 -7.07
C GLU A 32 -12.24 22.32 -6.18
N PRO A 33 -11.58 22.66 -5.06
CA PRO A 33 -11.98 23.78 -4.22
C PRO A 33 -11.98 25.09 -5.03
N SER A 34 -12.85 26.03 -4.69
CA SER A 34 -13.03 27.33 -5.34
C SER A 34 -11.72 28.10 -5.49
N CYS A 35 -10.85 28.03 -4.49
CA CYS A 35 -9.55 28.70 -4.47
C CYS A 35 -8.52 28.13 -5.47
N PHE A 36 -8.74 26.92 -6.02
CA PHE A 36 -7.89 26.32 -7.06
C PHE A 36 -8.41 26.53 -8.48
N ARG A 37 -9.67 26.99 -8.64
CA ARG A 37 -10.27 27.20 -9.96
C ARG A 37 -9.57 28.33 -10.71
N SER A 38 -9.42 28.15 -12.03
CA SER A 38 -8.82 29.15 -12.90
C SER A 38 -9.59 30.47 -12.85
N GLY A 39 -8.89 31.58 -12.58
CA GLY A 39 -9.50 32.92 -12.47
C GLY A 39 -10.19 33.22 -11.14
N SER A 40 -10.02 32.35 -10.13
CA SER A 40 -10.52 32.61 -8.79
C SER A 40 -9.70 33.71 -8.09
N HIS A 41 -10.40 34.70 -7.51
CA HIS A 41 -9.83 35.70 -6.60
C HIS A 41 -10.00 35.30 -5.12
N ASP A 42 -10.42 34.06 -4.87
CA ASP A 42 -10.63 33.52 -3.53
C ASP A 42 -9.26 33.29 -2.86
N GLU A 43 -8.74 34.32 -2.20
CA GLU A 43 -7.54 34.25 -1.37
C GLU A 43 -7.80 33.60 0.00
N ALA A 44 -8.80 32.70 0.08
CA ALA A 44 -9.14 31.94 1.27
C ALA A 44 -7.89 31.41 1.97
N LYS A 45 -7.67 31.89 3.19
CA LYS A 45 -6.57 31.45 4.05
C LYS A 45 -7.13 30.51 5.10
N PRO A 46 -6.56 29.31 5.27
CA PRO A 46 -7.02 28.40 6.31
C PRO A 46 -6.85 29.06 7.69
N SER A 47 -7.85 28.93 8.55
CA SER A 47 -7.91 29.54 9.87
C SER A 47 -8.00 28.49 10.98
N VAL A 48 -7.94 28.91 12.25
CA VAL A 48 -8.13 27.97 13.37
C VAL A 48 -9.56 27.41 13.39
N ASN A 49 -10.56 28.21 13.02
CA ASN A 49 -11.96 27.76 12.91
C ASN A 49 -12.12 26.65 11.85
N ASP A 50 -11.24 26.61 10.86
CA ASP A 50 -11.23 25.56 9.84
C ASP A 50 -10.74 24.21 10.39
N LEU A 51 -9.89 24.22 11.41
CA LEU A 51 -9.49 23.02 12.14
C LEU A 51 -10.69 22.41 12.85
N GLU A 52 -11.41 23.24 13.63
CA GLU A 52 -12.63 22.83 14.34
C GLU A 52 -13.70 22.33 13.36
N ARG A 53 -13.80 22.97 12.20
CA ARG A 53 -14.69 22.53 11.12
C ARG A 53 -14.32 21.14 10.59
N ALA A 54 -13.05 20.86 10.34
CA ALA A 54 -12.59 19.55 9.91
C ALA A 54 -12.80 18.46 10.99
N GLU A 55 -12.58 18.80 12.27
CA GLU A 55 -12.83 17.90 13.40
C GLU A 55 -14.33 17.57 13.55
N ARG A 56 -15.22 18.56 13.39
CA ARG A 56 -16.69 18.35 13.45
C ARG A 56 -17.21 17.35 12.41
N ILE A 57 -16.55 17.24 11.26
CA ILE A 57 -16.89 16.26 10.22
C ILE A 57 -16.13 14.93 10.35
N GLY A 58 -15.45 14.72 11.48
CA GLY A 58 -14.82 13.46 11.85
C GLY A 58 -13.40 13.25 11.31
N ILE A 59 -12.68 14.33 10.99
CA ILE A 59 -11.27 14.24 10.57
C ILE A 59 -10.37 14.39 11.80
N ASP A 60 -9.62 13.35 12.13
CA ASP A 60 -8.58 13.43 13.16
C ASP A 60 -7.37 14.23 12.64
N LEU A 61 -7.23 15.46 13.13
CA LEU A 61 -6.11 16.34 12.84
C LEU A 61 -4.88 16.04 13.72
N GLY A 62 -5.05 15.31 14.82
CA GLY A 62 -4.01 15.05 15.81
C GLY A 62 -3.50 16.31 16.52
N THR A 63 -2.34 16.20 17.16
CA THR A 63 -1.73 17.26 17.98
C THR A 63 -0.69 18.09 17.24
N ASN A 64 -0.21 17.61 16.10
CA ASN A 64 0.76 18.31 15.26
C ASN A 64 0.09 19.41 14.44
N PRO A 65 0.84 20.42 13.98
CA PRO A 65 0.32 21.40 13.04
C PRO A 65 -0.29 20.72 11.81
N THR A 66 -1.51 21.12 11.45
CA THR A 66 -2.23 20.56 10.30
C THR A 66 -1.72 21.18 9.01
N ASP A 67 -1.30 20.34 8.07
CA ASP A 67 -0.91 20.77 6.72
C ASP A 67 -2.15 21.04 5.86
N PHE A 68 -2.16 22.20 5.20
CA PHE A 68 -3.14 22.60 4.21
C PHE A 68 -2.48 22.79 2.86
N ILE A 69 -3.20 22.45 1.80
CA ILE A 69 -2.78 22.75 0.43
C ILE A 69 -3.43 24.07 0.01
N VAL A 70 -2.60 25.02 -0.41
CA VAL A 70 -3.03 26.36 -0.82
C VAL A 70 -2.57 26.66 -2.26
N PRO A 71 -3.34 27.45 -3.02
CA PRO A 71 -3.04 27.71 -4.44
C PRO A 71 -1.85 28.63 -4.67
N SER A 72 -1.50 29.47 -3.69
CA SER A 72 -0.44 30.47 -3.83
C SER A 72 0.28 30.71 -2.49
N PRO A 73 1.48 31.33 -2.52
CA PRO A 73 2.13 31.79 -1.31
C PRO A 73 1.34 32.86 -0.53
N SER A 74 0.50 33.67 -1.19
CA SER A 74 -0.30 34.71 -0.51
C SER A 74 -1.42 34.13 0.36
N SER A 75 -1.93 32.95 -0.01
CA SER A 75 -2.96 32.20 0.74
C SER A 75 -2.41 31.48 1.98
N ARG A 76 -1.11 31.59 2.28
CA ARG A 76 -0.52 30.99 3.48
C ARG A 76 -0.99 31.71 4.75
N THR A 77 -1.27 30.92 5.77
CA THR A 77 -1.56 31.42 7.12
C THR A 77 -0.32 31.32 7.99
N ARG A 78 -0.04 32.36 8.78
CA ARG A 78 0.97 32.32 9.85
C ARG A 78 0.30 31.86 11.13
N SER A 79 0.54 30.62 11.53
CA SER A 79 0.03 30.04 12.78
C SER A 79 0.94 28.91 13.24
N THR A 80 1.01 28.68 14.54
CA THR A 80 1.71 27.53 15.12
C THR A 80 0.94 26.22 14.93
N ARG A 81 -0.37 26.28 14.64
CA ARG A 81 -1.23 25.11 14.43
C ARG A 81 -1.44 24.73 12.96
N ILE A 82 -0.98 25.55 12.02
CA ILE A 82 -1.23 25.39 10.58
C ILE A 82 0.07 25.46 9.81
N THR A 83 0.31 24.48 8.95
CA THR A 83 1.33 24.53 7.90
C THR A 83 0.66 24.61 6.54
N CYS A 84 1.35 25.19 5.54
CA CYS A 84 0.79 25.37 4.21
C CYS A 84 1.78 24.92 3.13
N SER A 85 1.36 23.91 2.37
CA SER A 85 2.01 23.45 1.15
C SER A 85 1.41 24.16 -0.06
N VAL A 86 2.25 24.82 -0.86
CA VAL A 86 1.78 25.57 -2.03
C VAL A 86 1.75 24.67 -3.26
N PHE A 87 0.64 24.71 -4.01
CA PHE A 87 0.54 24.18 -5.36
C PHE A 87 0.20 25.32 -6.32
N ASP A 88 1.27 25.94 -6.84
CA ASP A 88 1.22 27.06 -7.79
C ASP A 88 1.00 26.61 -9.26
N LYS A 89 0.99 25.30 -9.49
CA LYS A 89 0.82 24.67 -10.81
C LYS A 89 -0.55 24.04 -10.96
N ARG A 90 -1.00 23.87 -12.20
CA ARG A 90 -2.25 23.15 -12.52
C ARG A 90 -2.24 21.75 -11.90
N ILE A 91 -2.98 21.61 -10.81
CA ILE A 91 -3.33 20.32 -10.23
C ILE A 91 -4.28 19.62 -11.23
N PRO A 92 -4.13 18.30 -11.47
CA PRO A 92 -5.10 17.60 -12.30
C PRO A 92 -6.52 17.75 -11.74
N ALA A 93 -7.51 17.91 -12.63
CA ALA A 93 -8.91 17.87 -12.23
C ALA A 93 -9.20 16.58 -11.44
N LYS A 94 -10.06 16.65 -10.42
CA LYS A 94 -10.44 15.54 -9.51
C LYS A 94 -9.34 15.10 -8.52
N ALA A 95 -8.34 15.95 -8.28
CA ALA A 95 -7.30 15.71 -7.28
C ALA A 95 -7.77 15.89 -5.83
N PHE A 96 -8.96 16.47 -5.61
CA PHE A 96 -9.56 16.65 -4.30
C PHE A 96 -10.90 15.95 -4.22
N VAL A 97 -11.33 15.66 -2.98
CA VAL A 97 -12.63 15.09 -2.66
C VAL A 97 -13.29 15.98 -1.61
N ASN A 98 -14.49 16.47 -1.91
CA ASN A 98 -15.28 17.23 -0.94
C ASN A 98 -15.86 16.26 0.09
N VAL A 99 -15.51 16.45 1.36
CA VAL A 99 -15.94 15.57 2.46
C VAL A 99 -17.11 16.14 3.25
N GLY A 100 -17.39 17.44 3.13
CA GLY A 100 -18.51 18.13 3.77
C GLY A 100 -18.12 19.52 4.24
N ASP A 101 -19.10 20.41 4.43
CA ASP A 101 -18.91 21.76 5.00
C ASP A 101 -17.79 22.59 4.31
N GLY A 102 -17.61 22.41 3.01
CA GLY A 102 -16.54 23.08 2.24
C GLY A 102 -15.12 22.58 2.53
N VAL A 103 -14.96 21.49 3.27
CA VAL A 103 -13.67 20.83 3.52
C VAL A 103 -13.38 19.82 2.42
N PHE A 104 -12.18 19.87 1.89
CA PHE A 104 -11.66 18.93 0.92
C PHE A 104 -10.46 18.18 1.48
N VAL A 105 -10.38 16.89 1.16
CA VAL A 105 -9.16 16.09 1.33
C VAL A 105 -8.53 15.85 -0.04
N VAL A 106 -7.23 15.56 -0.08
CA VAL A 106 -6.62 15.10 -1.33
C VAL A 106 -7.12 13.72 -1.69
N SER A 107 -7.32 13.48 -2.99
CA SER A 107 -7.65 12.17 -3.53
C SER A 107 -6.55 11.14 -3.25
N PRO A 108 -6.85 9.83 -3.25
CA PRO A 108 -5.84 8.78 -3.07
C PRO A 108 -4.66 8.89 -4.05
N GLU A 109 -4.93 9.30 -5.30
CA GLU A 109 -3.88 9.47 -6.31
C GLU A 109 -2.96 10.65 -6.01
N LEU A 110 -3.51 11.74 -5.47
CA LEU A 110 -2.70 12.87 -5.02
C LEU A 110 -1.99 12.56 -3.70
N CYS A 111 -2.59 11.80 -2.78
CA CYS A 111 -1.91 11.28 -1.58
C CYS A 111 -0.61 10.58 -1.97
N LEU A 112 -0.68 9.60 -2.88
CA LEU A 112 0.51 8.84 -3.30
C LEU A 112 1.59 9.75 -3.93
N LEU A 113 1.19 10.76 -4.71
CA LEU A 113 2.14 11.72 -5.28
C LEU A 113 2.80 12.60 -4.20
N LEU A 114 2.04 13.01 -3.18
CA LEU A 114 2.56 13.79 -2.07
C LEU A 114 3.51 12.96 -1.21
N GLU A 115 3.14 11.71 -0.94
CA GLU A 115 3.96 10.75 -0.20
C GLU A 115 5.30 10.50 -0.90
N ALA A 116 5.30 10.43 -2.23
CA ALA A 116 6.50 10.22 -3.05
C ALA A 116 7.56 11.32 -2.90
N ARG A 117 7.26 12.44 -2.23
CA ARG A 117 8.22 13.52 -1.95
C ARG A 117 9.14 13.21 -0.77
N THR A 118 8.71 12.34 0.14
CA THR A 118 9.41 12.11 1.42
C THR A 118 9.54 10.64 1.78
N ALA A 119 8.64 9.77 1.31
CA ALA A 119 8.69 8.35 1.63
C ALA A 119 9.83 7.63 0.92
N ALA A 120 10.35 6.59 1.58
CA ALA A 120 11.20 5.63 0.93
C ALA A 120 10.42 4.87 -0.16
N PHE A 121 11.12 4.46 -1.22
CA PHE A 121 10.49 3.84 -2.39
C PHE A 121 9.64 2.60 -2.05
N ALA A 122 10.12 1.74 -1.15
CA ALA A 122 9.38 0.55 -0.75
C ALA A 122 8.08 0.87 -0.01
N ASN A 123 8.12 1.83 0.92
CA ASN A 123 6.93 2.30 1.65
C ASN A 123 5.92 2.98 0.70
N LEU A 124 6.41 3.75 -0.27
CA LEU A 124 5.55 4.34 -1.31
C LEU A 124 4.82 3.27 -2.12
N VAL A 125 5.50 2.20 -2.51
CA VAL A 125 4.87 1.07 -3.20
C VAL A 125 3.87 0.38 -2.28
N GLU A 126 4.19 0.16 -1.01
CA GLU A 126 3.29 -0.44 -0.02
C GLU A 126 2.01 0.39 0.19
N THR A 127 2.07 1.72 0.28
CA THR A 127 0.85 2.56 0.29
C THR A 127 0.04 2.39 -1.00
N GLY A 128 0.71 2.20 -2.13
CA GLY A 128 0.07 1.87 -3.39
C GLY A 128 -0.70 0.54 -3.36
N TYR A 129 -0.11 -0.49 -2.76
CA TYR A 129 -0.77 -1.79 -2.52
C TYR A 129 -1.98 -1.61 -1.62
N GLU A 130 -1.83 -0.86 -0.52
CA GLU A 130 -2.95 -0.52 0.35
C GLU A 130 -4.08 0.08 -0.50
N PHE A 131 -3.85 1.20 -1.18
CA PHE A 131 -4.89 1.90 -1.94
C PHE A 131 -5.56 1.10 -3.05
N CYS A 132 -4.84 0.18 -3.69
CA CYS A 132 -5.35 -0.70 -4.76
C CYS A 132 -5.85 -2.06 -4.24
N GLY A 133 -5.65 -2.35 -2.96
CA GLY A 133 -6.05 -3.57 -2.28
C GLY A 133 -7.30 -3.40 -1.43
N SER A 134 -7.63 -4.46 -0.71
CA SER A 134 -8.83 -4.61 0.12
C SER A 134 -8.54 -4.57 1.62
N TYR A 135 -7.46 -3.90 2.02
CA TYR A 135 -7.16 -3.61 3.42
C TYR A 135 -6.84 -2.13 3.63
N ARG A 136 -6.92 -1.68 4.89
CA ARG A 136 -6.42 -0.36 5.32
C ARG A 136 -5.57 -0.53 6.57
N LEU A 137 -4.49 0.23 6.67
CA LEU A 137 -3.76 0.34 7.92
C LEU A 137 -4.57 1.22 8.88
N ALA A 138 -4.53 0.93 10.19
CA ALA A 138 -5.16 1.78 11.18
C ALA A 138 -4.59 3.21 11.13
N ALA A 139 -5.46 4.21 11.35
CA ALA A 139 -5.04 5.62 11.38
C ALA A 139 -4.25 5.98 12.66
N SER A 140 -4.42 5.20 13.74
CA SER A 140 -3.67 5.31 14.99
C SER A 140 -2.41 4.43 14.98
N SER A 141 -1.47 4.74 15.86
CA SER A 141 -0.20 4.02 16.04
C SER A 141 -0.33 2.57 16.53
N ASP A 142 -1.55 2.06 16.69
CA ASP A 142 -1.78 0.65 17.00
C ASP A 142 -1.58 -0.19 15.75
N THR A 143 -0.95 -1.34 15.93
CA THR A 143 -0.61 -2.33 14.88
C THR A 143 -1.88 -3.07 14.40
N GLY A 144 -2.88 -2.32 13.94
CA GLY A 144 -4.15 -2.82 13.44
C GLY A 144 -4.27 -2.70 11.93
N MET A 145 -5.02 -3.61 11.32
CA MET A 145 -5.48 -3.51 9.93
C MET A 145 -7.00 -3.68 9.89
N LEU A 146 -7.63 -3.01 8.94
CA LEU A 146 -9.02 -3.24 8.57
C LEU A 146 -9.04 -4.14 7.33
N SER A 147 -9.70 -5.29 7.40
CA SER A 147 -9.90 -6.20 6.27
C SER A 147 -11.15 -5.84 5.46
N ASP A 148 -11.33 -6.48 4.30
CA ASP A 148 -12.52 -6.38 3.44
C ASP A 148 -12.91 -4.95 3.03
N GLN A 149 -11.90 -4.09 2.91
CA GLN A 149 -12.06 -2.70 2.53
C GLN A 149 -12.21 -2.56 1.02
N LEU A 150 -12.95 -1.54 0.59
CA LEU A 150 -13.04 -1.21 -0.83
C LEU A 150 -11.72 -0.56 -1.29
N PRO A 151 -11.12 -0.97 -2.44
CA PRO A 151 -10.03 -0.25 -3.05
C PRO A 151 -10.36 1.24 -3.26
N LEU A 152 -9.48 2.12 -2.79
CA LEU A 152 -9.66 3.57 -2.91
C LEU A 152 -9.37 4.06 -4.32
N THR A 153 -8.50 3.35 -5.03
CA THR A 153 -8.15 3.62 -6.41
C THR A 153 -7.80 2.31 -7.15
N SER A 154 -7.33 2.44 -8.38
CA SER A 154 -6.79 1.35 -9.17
C SER A 154 -5.44 1.76 -9.76
N VAL A 155 -4.61 0.79 -10.12
CA VAL A 155 -3.34 1.05 -10.84
C VAL A 155 -3.58 1.90 -12.08
N SER A 156 -4.64 1.63 -12.84
CA SER A 156 -5.01 2.43 -14.03
C SER A 156 -5.39 3.88 -13.70
N LYS A 157 -6.08 4.13 -12.57
CA LYS A 157 -6.41 5.49 -12.12
C LYS A 157 -5.16 6.24 -11.64
N LEU A 158 -4.23 5.56 -10.95
CA LEU A 158 -2.93 6.10 -10.57
C LEU A 158 -2.12 6.51 -11.81
N GLN A 159 -1.95 5.61 -12.77
CA GLN A 159 -1.27 5.89 -14.03
C GLN A 159 -1.90 7.07 -14.77
N SER A 160 -3.23 7.08 -14.88
CA SER A 160 -4.01 8.14 -15.52
C SER A 160 -3.82 9.49 -14.82
N PHE A 161 -3.83 9.53 -13.49
CA PHE A 161 -3.59 10.75 -12.73
C PHE A 161 -2.16 11.27 -12.93
N LEU A 162 -1.17 10.39 -12.83
CA LEU A 162 0.25 10.73 -12.95
C LEU A 162 0.64 11.14 -14.37
N SER A 163 -0.05 10.69 -15.42
CA SER A 163 0.21 11.14 -16.80
C SER A 163 -0.20 12.60 -17.03
N ARG A 164 -1.23 13.07 -16.31
CA ARG A 164 -1.68 14.47 -16.32
C ARG A 164 -0.88 15.37 -15.38
N ALA A 165 -0.32 14.83 -14.32
CA ALA A 165 0.57 15.55 -13.42
C ALA A 165 1.89 15.90 -14.14
N ARG A 166 2.13 17.20 -14.39
CA ARG A 166 3.37 17.69 -15.00
C ARG A 166 4.09 18.64 -14.06
N ASN A 167 5.42 18.54 -14.00
CA ASN A 167 6.31 19.43 -13.24
C ASN A 167 6.00 19.53 -11.73
N LEU A 168 5.40 18.47 -11.15
CA LEU A 168 5.17 18.35 -9.72
C LEU A 168 6.30 17.56 -9.07
N ASN A 169 6.78 18.04 -7.92
CA ASN A 169 7.74 17.28 -7.12
C ASN A 169 7.14 15.93 -6.70
N GLY A 170 7.93 14.87 -6.76
CA GLY A 170 7.53 13.48 -6.47
C GLY A 170 6.96 12.71 -7.68
N VAL A 171 6.64 13.36 -8.81
CA VAL A 171 5.96 12.68 -9.93
C VAL A 171 6.80 11.57 -10.57
N GLY A 172 8.12 11.72 -10.63
CA GLY A 172 9.02 10.68 -11.15
C GLY A 172 8.99 9.44 -10.28
N ALA A 173 9.26 9.62 -8.98
CA ALA A 173 9.22 8.54 -7.98
C ALA A 173 7.85 7.84 -7.92
N ALA A 174 6.75 8.60 -8.00
CA ALA A 174 5.40 8.04 -8.03
C ALA A 174 5.15 7.19 -9.29
N ARG A 175 5.63 7.62 -10.47
CA ARG A 175 5.51 6.82 -11.71
C ARG A 175 6.30 5.53 -11.64
N ASP A 176 7.52 5.61 -11.12
CA ASP A 176 8.37 4.43 -10.92
C ASP A 176 7.73 3.45 -9.93
N ALA A 177 7.15 3.94 -8.83
CA ALA A 177 6.46 3.12 -7.84
C ALA A 177 5.23 2.41 -8.44
N VAL A 178 4.45 3.09 -9.28
CA VAL A 178 3.25 2.53 -9.92
C VAL A 178 3.55 1.32 -10.81
N ALA A 179 4.76 1.18 -11.35
CA ALA A 179 5.16 -0.02 -12.08
C ALA A 179 5.29 -1.27 -11.19
N HIS A 180 5.35 -1.11 -9.87
CA HIS A 180 5.51 -2.19 -8.90
C HIS A 180 4.27 -2.47 -8.04
N ILE A 181 3.22 -1.65 -8.16
CA ILE A 181 1.97 -1.79 -7.40
C ILE A 181 1.09 -2.86 -8.05
N LEU A 182 0.63 -3.82 -7.26
CA LEU A 182 -0.32 -4.84 -7.68
C LEU A 182 -1.67 -4.62 -6.99
N PRO A 183 -2.80 -4.82 -7.70
CA PRO A 183 -4.12 -4.74 -7.09
C PRO A 183 -4.42 -5.98 -6.25
N ASN A 184 -5.52 -5.93 -5.49
CA ASN A 184 -6.11 -7.07 -4.80
C ASN A 184 -5.28 -7.69 -3.66
N SER A 185 -4.30 -6.99 -3.08
CA SER A 185 -3.73 -7.46 -1.81
C SER A 185 -4.76 -7.33 -0.68
N GLU A 186 -4.89 -8.35 0.15
CA GLU A 186 -5.84 -8.43 1.26
C GLU A 186 -5.20 -8.13 2.63
N SER A 187 -3.87 -8.02 2.69
CA SER A 187 -3.16 -7.68 3.92
C SER A 187 -1.82 -6.96 3.68
N PRO A 188 -1.30 -6.23 4.69
CA PRO A 188 0.04 -5.65 4.63
C PRO A 188 1.12 -6.71 4.44
N LYS A 189 0.96 -7.90 5.04
CA LYS A 189 1.96 -8.96 4.98
C LYS A 189 2.04 -9.61 3.60
N GLU A 190 0.91 -9.79 2.91
CA GLU A 190 0.90 -10.16 1.49
C GLU A 190 1.59 -9.10 0.62
N SER A 191 1.32 -7.81 0.87
CA SER A 191 1.94 -6.70 0.14
C SER A 191 3.46 -6.73 0.30
N GLN A 192 3.94 -6.86 1.55
CA GLN A 192 5.36 -6.96 1.88
C GLN A 192 6.02 -8.18 1.23
N LEU A 193 5.37 -9.35 1.30
CA LEU A 193 5.84 -10.58 0.67
C LEU A 193 5.93 -10.45 -0.85
N SER A 194 4.93 -9.82 -1.48
CA SER A 194 4.90 -9.55 -2.92
C SER A 194 6.02 -8.60 -3.34
N ILE A 195 6.25 -7.53 -2.57
CA ILE A 195 7.33 -6.57 -2.79
C ILE A 195 8.69 -7.26 -2.69
N LEU A 196 8.96 -8.01 -1.60
CA LEU A 196 10.21 -8.73 -1.40
C LEU A 196 10.47 -9.72 -2.56
N SER A 197 9.44 -10.45 -2.98
CA SER A 197 9.53 -11.44 -4.06
C SER A 197 9.80 -10.79 -5.42
N SER A 198 9.07 -9.73 -5.76
CA SER A 198 8.99 -9.21 -7.12
C SER A 198 9.93 -8.04 -7.40
N PHE A 199 10.38 -7.31 -6.36
CA PHE A 199 11.32 -6.21 -6.59
C PHE A 199 12.59 -6.71 -7.28
N PRO A 200 13.11 -5.98 -8.28
CA PRO A 200 14.38 -6.34 -8.89
C PRO A 200 15.52 -6.24 -7.87
N GLY A 201 16.60 -6.99 -8.07
CA GLY A 201 17.75 -7.01 -7.16
C GLY A 201 18.38 -5.62 -6.90
N ARG A 202 18.28 -4.68 -7.84
CA ARG A 202 18.72 -3.28 -7.63
C ARG A 202 17.93 -2.54 -6.55
N LEU A 203 16.71 -2.99 -6.26
CA LEU A 203 15.85 -2.50 -5.19
C LEU A 203 15.84 -3.45 -3.97
N GLY A 204 16.68 -4.50 -3.97
CA GLY A 204 16.80 -5.43 -2.84
C GLY A 204 15.82 -6.60 -2.85
N GLY A 205 14.96 -6.76 -3.86
CA GLY A 205 14.08 -7.93 -3.95
C GLY A 205 14.74 -9.14 -4.63
N TYR A 206 14.00 -10.25 -4.71
CA TYR A 206 14.44 -11.50 -5.34
C TYR A 206 14.30 -11.49 -6.87
N GLY A 207 13.57 -10.53 -7.43
CA GLY A 207 13.44 -10.32 -8.88
C GLY A 207 12.57 -11.37 -9.58
N PHE A 208 11.64 -12.00 -8.86
CA PHE A 208 10.67 -12.89 -9.48
C PHE A 208 9.68 -12.11 -10.35
N PRO A 209 9.07 -12.77 -11.36
CA PRO A 209 7.93 -12.18 -12.06
C PRO A 209 6.84 -11.74 -11.07
N GLN A 210 6.08 -10.70 -11.40
CA GLN A 210 4.99 -10.25 -10.54
C GLN A 210 3.90 -11.34 -10.43
N PRO A 211 3.45 -11.68 -9.21
CA PRO A 211 2.34 -12.62 -9.02
C PRO A 211 0.99 -11.98 -9.38
N THR A 212 -0.02 -12.81 -9.53
CA THR A 212 -1.43 -12.38 -9.43
C THR A 212 -1.88 -12.54 -7.99
N LEU A 213 -2.28 -11.46 -7.33
CA LEU A 213 -2.71 -11.51 -5.94
C LEU A 213 -4.15 -11.99 -5.79
N ASN A 214 -4.40 -12.75 -4.72
CA ASN A 214 -5.72 -13.26 -4.31
C ASN A 214 -6.50 -13.88 -5.48
N HIS A 215 -5.82 -14.65 -6.32
CA HIS A 215 -6.37 -15.21 -7.54
C HIS A 215 -7.34 -16.37 -7.25
N PRO A 216 -8.61 -16.30 -7.70
CA PRO A 216 -9.55 -17.40 -7.52
C PRO A 216 -9.23 -18.57 -8.45
N VAL A 217 -8.94 -19.73 -7.86
CA VAL A 217 -8.75 -21.00 -8.55
C VAL A 217 -10.00 -21.87 -8.38
N ARG A 218 -10.60 -22.28 -9.50
CA ARG A 218 -11.73 -23.21 -9.50
C ARG A 218 -11.28 -24.61 -9.12
N ILE A 219 -11.94 -25.22 -8.14
CA ILE A 219 -11.66 -26.57 -7.67
C ILE A 219 -12.62 -27.56 -8.33
N SER A 220 -12.04 -28.61 -8.95
CA SER A 220 -12.83 -29.66 -9.60
C SER A 220 -13.65 -30.44 -8.57
N GLU A 221 -14.83 -30.96 -8.94
CA GLU A 221 -15.69 -31.72 -8.00
C GLU A 221 -14.97 -32.89 -7.34
N LYS A 222 -14.06 -33.55 -8.07
CA LYS A 222 -13.25 -34.65 -7.54
C LYS A 222 -12.26 -34.23 -6.46
N ALA A 223 -11.84 -32.97 -6.48
CA ALA A 223 -10.95 -32.37 -5.49
C ALA A 223 -11.69 -31.66 -4.36
N ARG A 224 -13.02 -31.45 -4.51
CA ARG A 224 -13.85 -30.81 -3.48
C ARG A 224 -14.08 -31.82 -2.35
N GLY A 225 -13.52 -31.53 -1.18
CA GLY A 225 -13.89 -32.18 0.08
C GLY A 225 -15.09 -31.49 0.74
N ARG A 226 -15.53 -31.99 1.90
CA ARG A 226 -16.61 -31.35 2.68
C ARG A 226 -16.28 -29.91 3.13
N SER A 227 -14.98 -29.63 3.30
CA SER A 227 -14.48 -28.36 3.86
C SER A 227 -13.94 -27.39 2.80
N VAL A 228 -14.06 -27.72 1.50
CA VAL A 228 -13.50 -26.91 0.39
C VAL A 228 -14.61 -26.50 -0.57
N GLY A 229 -14.77 -25.18 -0.75
CA GLY A 229 -15.74 -24.63 -1.70
C GLY A 229 -15.34 -24.83 -3.17
N GLU A 230 -16.15 -24.29 -4.08
CA GLU A 230 -15.89 -24.38 -5.52
C GLU A 230 -14.66 -23.58 -5.97
N THR A 231 -14.19 -22.65 -5.14
CA THR A 231 -13.08 -21.75 -5.42
C THR A 231 -12.19 -21.60 -4.19
N CYS A 232 -10.87 -21.65 -4.40
CA CYS A 232 -9.85 -21.26 -3.42
C CYS A 232 -9.10 -20.05 -3.94
N ARG A 233 -8.79 -19.06 -3.08
CA ARG A 233 -7.99 -17.89 -3.48
C ARG A 233 -6.54 -18.13 -3.15
N CYS A 234 -5.65 -18.00 -4.13
CA CYS A 234 -4.21 -18.07 -3.93
C CYS A 234 -3.64 -16.67 -3.64
N ASP A 235 -2.88 -16.52 -2.56
CA ASP A 235 -2.40 -15.22 -2.07
C ASP A 235 -1.47 -14.54 -3.09
N LEU A 236 -0.36 -15.20 -3.43
CA LEU A 236 0.58 -14.78 -4.48
C LEU A 236 0.70 -15.91 -5.51
N PHE A 237 -0.07 -15.79 -6.59
CA PHE A 237 -0.17 -16.86 -7.58
C PHE A 237 0.65 -16.59 -8.84
N TRP A 238 1.43 -17.58 -9.26
CA TRP A 238 2.06 -17.65 -10.59
C TRP A 238 1.37 -18.74 -11.43
N PRO A 239 0.38 -18.38 -12.28
CA PRO A 239 -0.43 -19.35 -13.01
C PRO A 239 0.38 -20.33 -13.87
N ASP A 240 1.39 -19.83 -14.57
CA ASP A 240 2.23 -20.61 -15.48
C ASP A 240 3.10 -21.63 -14.73
N ALA A 241 3.58 -21.24 -13.55
CA ALA A 241 4.39 -22.10 -12.70
C ALA A 241 3.56 -22.98 -11.77
N LYS A 242 2.22 -22.82 -11.74
CA LYS A 242 1.32 -23.48 -10.78
C LYS A 242 1.90 -23.41 -9.36
N LEU A 243 2.25 -22.19 -8.94
CA LEU A 243 2.85 -21.88 -7.65
C LEU A 243 1.98 -20.85 -6.96
N ASP A 244 1.62 -21.16 -5.72
CA ASP A 244 1.00 -20.24 -4.77
C ASP A 244 1.94 -20.06 -3.58
N VAL A 245 2.06 -18.83 -3.10
CA VAL A 245 2.87 -18.51 -1.92
C VAL A 245 1.98 -17.76 -0.92
N GLU A 246 1.69 -18.41 0.19
CA GLU A 246 0.74 -17.92 1.21
C GLU A 246 1.49 -17.39 2.43
N TYR A 247 1.02 -16.30 3.02
CA TYR A 247 1.54 -15.82 4.30
C TYR A 247 0.75 -16.43 5.47
N ASP A 248 1.44 -17.14 6.37
CA ASP A 248 0.82 -17.74 7.55
C ASP A 248 0.94 -16.79 8.77
N SER A 249 -0.18 -16.12 9.07
CA SER A 249 -0.33 -15.24 10.23
C SER A 249 -0.63 -15.98 11.53
N ARG A 250 -0.78 -17.31 11.52
CA ARG A 250 -1.54 -18.06 12.54
C ARG A 250 -0.72 -18.98 13.44
N LEU A 251 0.61 -18.86 13.45
CA LEU A 251 1.50 -19.80 14.14
C LEU A 251 1.30 -19.99 15.67
N HIS A 252 0.38 -19.28 16.33
CA HIS A 252 0.21 -19.39 17.78
C HIS A 252 -1.21 -19.72 18.30
N HIS A 253 -2.30 -19.66 17.53
CA HIS A 253 -3.66 -19.88 18.10
C HIS A 253 -4.76 -20.35 17.11
N THR A 254 -4.60 -21.49 16.44
CA THR A 254 -5.72 -22.10 15.64
C THR A 254 -6.20 -23.40 16.26
N GLY A 255 -7.52 -23.51 16.47
CA GLY A 255 -8.16 -24.78 16.84
C GLY A 255 -8.17 -25.80 15.70
N GLU A 256 -8.44 -27.06 16.04
CA GLU A 256 -8.37 -28.22 15.13
C GLU A 256 -9.18 -28.01 13.83
N ALA A 257 -10.36 -27.40 13.90
CA ALA A 257 -11.22 -27.19 12.74
C ALA A 257 -10.62 -26.27 11.65
N GLU A 258 -9.86 -25.24 12.03
CA GLU A 258 -9.18 -24.37 11.06
C GLU A 258 -7.99 -25.09 10.41
N GLN A 259 -7.27 -25.92 11.19
CA GLN A 259 -6.17 -26.74 10.67
C GLN A 259 -6.68 -27.78 9.66
N GLU A 260 -7.81 -28.42 9.95
CA GLU A 260 -8.45 -29.36 9.01
C GLU A 260 -8.86 -28.67 7.71
N LYS A 261 -9.44 -27.47 7.80
CA LYS A 261 -9.84 -26.68 6.64
C LYS A 261 -8.66 -26.26 5.78
N ASP A 262 -7.56 -25.80 6.40
CA ASP A 262 -6.34 -25.42 5.68
C ASP A 262 -5.65 -26.63 5.03
N SER A 263 -5.64 -27.78 5.71
CA SER A 263 -5.16 -29.05 5.16
C SER A 263 -5.98 -29.50 3.95
N ALA A 264 -7.32 -29.43 4.05
CA ALA A 264 -8.21 -29.77 2.95
C ALA A 264 -8.03 -28.81 1.76
N ARG A 265 -7.88 -27.51 2.02
CA ARG A 265 -7.58 -26.49 1.00
C ARG A 265 -6.28 -26.80 0.26
N ARG A 266 -5.18 -27.06 0.98
CA ARG A 266 -3.88 -27.41 0.37
C ARG A 266 -3.96 -28.69 -0.46
N THR A 267 -4.71 -29.69 0.02
CA THR A 267 -4.95 -30.94 -0.73
C THR A 267 -5.70 -30.69 -2.04
N ALA A 268 -6.72 -29.82 -2.03
CA ALA A 268 -7.47 -29.46 -3.22
C ALA A 268 -6.63 -28.70 -4.26
N LEU A 269 -5.78 -27.76 -3.80
CA LEU A 269 -4.84 -27.05 -4.67
C LEU A 269 -3.77 -27.99 -5.24
N ALA A 270 -3.27 -28.93 -4.45
CA ALA A 270 -2.34 -29.96 -4.90
C ALA A 270 -2.96 -30.86 -5.98
N TYR A 271 -4.25 -31.21 -5.85
CA TYR A 271 -4.98 -31.95 -6.88
C TYR A 271 -5.06 -31.16 -8.21
N ALA A 272 -5.17 -29.82 -8.13
CA ALA A 272 -5.11 -28.94 -9.29
C ALA A 272 -3.68 -28.74 -9.84
N GLY A 273 -2.68 -29.46 -9.31
CA GLY A 273 -1.27 -29.36 -9.68
C GLY A 273 -0.57 -28.11 -9.16
N ILE A 274 -1.21 -27.38 -8.23
CA ILE A 274 -0.68 -26.16 -7.64
C ILE A 274 0.16 -26.50 -6.42
N LEU A 275 1.42 -26.10 -6.45
CA LEU A 275 2.30 -26.16 -5.29
C LEU A 275 2.02 -24.94 -4.41
N VAL A 276 1.71 -25.18 -3.13
CA VAL A 276 1.56 -24.12 -2.12
C VAL A 276 2.82 -24.08 -1.27
N ILE A 277 3.47 -22.91 -1.19
CA ILE A 277 4.56 -22.63 -0.26
C ILE A 277 4.05 -21.66 0.79
N THR A 278 4.08 -22.07 2.04
CA THR A 278 3.66 -21.22 3.15
C THR A 278 4.87 -20.49 3.75
N VAL A 279 4.71 -19.19 4.02
CA VAL A 279 5.74 -18.32 4.59
C VAL A 279 5.29 -17.83 5.95
N SER A 280 6.02 -18.21 6.99
CA SER A 280 5.74 -17.75 8.35
C SER A 280 6.19 -16.31 8.59
N SER A 281 5.71 -15.72 9.70
CA SER A 281 6.25 -14.44 10.19
C SER A 281 7.77 -14.51 10.39
N ASP A 282 8.31 -15.55 11.02
CA ASP A 282 9.77 -15.67 11.23
C ASP A 282 10.52 -15.74 9.89
N GLN A 283 10.04 -16.54 8.94
CA GLN A 283 10.64 -16.61 7.60
C GLN A 283 10.60 -15.24 6.90
N LEU A 284 9.48 -14.52 6.99
CA LEU A 284 9.35 -13.20 6.38
C LEU A 284 10.29 -12.16 7.02
N HIS A 285 10.56 -12.22 8.32
CA HIS A 285 11.44 -11.24 8.98
C HIS A 285 12.92 -11.64 8.87
N THR A 286 13.24 -12.93 8.89
CA THR A 286 14.60 -13.45 8.88
C THR A 286 15.12 -13.64 7.45
N ARG A 287 16.15 -12.88 7.07
CA ARG A 287 16.74 -12.91 5.71
C ARG A 287 17.11 -14.33 5.28
N SER A 288 17.88 -15.05 6.09
CA SER A 288 18.38 -16.39 5.75
C SER A 288 17.24 -17.40 5.54
N GLU A 289 16.16 -17.28 6.30
CA GLU A 289 14.99 -18.16 6.16
C GLU A 289 14.19 -17.81 4.91
N MET A 290 13.97 -16.51 4.64
CA MET A 290 13.36 -16.09 3.38
C MET A 290 14.20 -16.47 2.17
N ASP A 291 15.53 -16.47 2.27
CA ASP A 291 16.40 -16.93 1.19
C ASP A 291 16.11 -18.39 0.85
N LYS A 292 15.87 -19.27 1.84
CA LYS A 292 15.47 -20.67 1.58
C LYS A 292 14.12 -20.75 0.84
N VAL A 293 13.14 -19.94 1.26
CA VAL A 293 11.84 -19.82 0.58
C VAL A 293 12.03 -19.37 -0.87
N ALA A 294 12.84 -18.34 -1.09
CA ALA A 294 13.13 -17.81 -2.42
C ALA A 294 13.83 -18.85 -3.31
N HIS A 295 14.74 -19.69 -2.78
CA HIS A 295 15.34 -20.78 -3.55
C HIS A 295 14.30 -21.83 -3.97
N ALA A 296 13.33 -22.16 -3.11
CA ALA A 296 12.23 -23.06 -3.44
C ALA A 296 11.32 -22.45 -4.53
N MET A 297 10.98 -21.16 -4.40
CA MET A 297 10.24 -20.41 -5.42
C MET A 297 10.99 -20.39 -6.77
N ALA A 298 12.27 -20.04 -6.77
CA ALA A 298 13.11 -19.96 -7.97
C ALA A 298 13.12 -21.29 -8.74
N LYS A 299 13.26 -22.42 -8.03
CA LYS A 299 13.20 -23.76 -8.62
C LYS A 299 11.87 -24.01 -9.33
N ARG A 300 10.75 -23.62 -8.71
CA ARG A 300 9.42 -23.81 -9.29
C ARG A 300 9.13 -22.85 -10.45
N LEU A 301 9.61 -21.61 -10.35
CA LEU A 301 9.46 -20.57 -11.37
C LEU A 301 10.38 -20.79 -12.58
N GLY A 302 11.32 -21.73 -12.52
CA GLY A 302 12.33 -21.91 -13.57
C GLY A 302 13.31 -20.73 -13.67
N THR A 303 13.43 -19.93 -12.61
CA THR A 303 14.29 -18.75 -12.57
C THR A 303 15.52 -19.01 -11.70
N ARG A 304 16.54 -18.17 -11.84
CA ARG A 304 17.71 -18.19 -10.96
C ARG A 304 17.58 -17.04 -9.97
N CYS A 305 17.67 -17.34 -8.67
CA CYS A 305 17.87 -16.33 -7.64
C CYS A 305 19.33 -15.82 -7.74
N ARG A 306 19.59 -14.90 -8.68
CA ARG A 306 20.91 -14.30 -8.88
C ARG A 306 20.78 -12.79 -8.92
N SER A 307 21.14 -12.13 -7.82
CA SER A 307 21.41 -10.70 -7.89
C SER A 307 22.82 -10.48 -8.40
N ARG A 308 22.95 -9.69 -9.47
CA ARG A 308 24.24 -9.30 -10.06
C ARG A 308 24.83 -8.05 -9.39
N ALA A 309 24.17 -7.51 -8.37
CA ALA A 309 24.61 -6.30 -7.69
C ALA A 309 25.57 -6.65 -6.54
N HIS A 310 26.77 -6.06 -6.55
CA HIS A 310 27.79 -6.27 -5.51
C HIS A 310 27.29 -5.91 -4.09
N ASP A 311 26.30 -5.02 -4.01
CA ASP A 311 25.69 -4.51 -2.77
C ASP A 311 24.28 -5.08 -2.49
N TRP A 312 23.91 -6.21 -3.11
CA TRP A 312 22.56 -6.76 -2.99
C TRP A 312 22.15 -7.06 -1.56
N GLU A 313 23.06 -7.59 -0.74
CA GLU A 313 22.76 -7.90 0.67
C GLU A 313 22.39 -6.65 1.46
N LEU A 314 23.11 -5.55 1.26
CA LEU A 314 22.81 -4.27 1.90
C LEU A 314 21.47 -3.71 1.43
N LYS A 315 21.15 -3.87 0.13
CA LYS A 315 19.84 -3.50 -0.43
C LYS A 315 18.71 -4.34 0.14
N GLN A 316 18.91 -5.64 0.35
CA GLN A 316 17.95 -6.52 1.03
C GLN A 316 17.71 -6.07 2.47
N ILE A 317 18.78 -5.76 3.22
CA ILE A 317 18.68 -5.25 4.59
C ILE A 317 17.88 -3.94 4.61
N ARG A 318 18.19 -2.99 3.72
CA ARG A 318 17.46 -1.72 3.61
C ARG A 318 15.99 -1.93 3.26
N LEU A 319 15.69 -2.79 2.28
CA LEU A 319 14.31 -3.09 1.87
C LEU A 319 13.50 -3.66 3.03
N ARG A 320 14.07 -4.63 3.77
CA ARG A 320 13.41 -5.23 4.94
C ARG A 320 13.23 -4.24 6.08
N SER A 321 14.22 -3.40 6.37
CA SER A 321 14.12 -2.35 7.39
C SER A 321 12.99 -1.36 7.06
N GLN A 322 12.83 -1.00 5.78
CA GLN A 322 11.76 -0.11 5.32
C GLN A 322 10.36 -0.73 5.44
N LEU A 323 10.19 -1.99 5.06
CA LEU A 323 8.89 -2.66 5.01
C LEU A 323 8.46 -3.27 6.35
N LEU A 324 9.41 -3.88 7.07
CA LEU A 324 9.12 -4.74 8.23
C LEU A 324 9.46 -4.06 9.56
N GLY A 325 10.05 -2.86 9.54
CA GLY A 325 10.50 -2.15 10.75
C GLY A 325 11.67 -2.85 11.48
N THR A 326 12.28 -3.87 10.86
CA THR A 326 13.40 -4.61 11.45
C THR A 326 14.71 -3.86 11.23
N THR A 327 15.17 -3.19 12.27
CA THR A 327 16.59 -2.85 12.42
C THR A 327 17.07 -3.45 13.75
N ARG A 328 17.86 -4.52 13.69
CA ARG A 328 18.96 -4.70 14.66
C ARG A 328 20.26 -4.42 13.90
N PRO A 329 20.82 -3.20 14.01
CA PRO A 329 22.09 -2.82 13.37
C PRO A 329 23.33 -3.55 13.92
N GLU A 330 23.18 -4.53 14.81
CA GLU A 330 24.30 -5.11 15.56
C GLU A 330 25.01 -6.27 14.84
N MET A 331 24.53 -6.72 13.68
CA MET A 331 25.12 -7.87 12.97
C MET A 331 26.09 -7.49 11.84
N LEU A 332 26.41 -6.21 11.66
CA LEU A 332 27.33 -5.71 10.62
C LEU A 332 28.78 -5.54 11.10
N GLY A 333 29.12 -5.99 12.30
CA GLY A 333 30.47 -5.93 12.86
C GLY A 333 31.07 -7.31 13.12
N ALA A 334 32.24 -7.56 12.53
CA ALA A 334 33.20 -8.62 12.85
C ALA A 334 32.94 -10.04 12.30
N LYS A 335 33.20 -10.22 11.01
CA LYS A 335 34.09 -11.31 10.56
C LYS A 335 35.13 -10.76 9.58
N ARG A 336 36.19 -10.18 10.12
CA ARG A 336 37.51 -10.30 9.49
C ARG A 336 38.09 -11.62 10.01
N HIS A 337 38.31 -12.55 9.09
CA HIS A 337 39.05 -13.78 9.34
C HIS A 337 40.33 -13.73 8.50
N PRO A 338 41.34 -14.48 8.94
CA PRO A 338 42.43 -14.04 9.81
C PRO A 338 43.46 -13.12 9.14
#